data_AF-A0A0T5PIE4-F1
#
_entry.id   AF-A0A0T5PIE4-F1
#
_cell.length_a   1.000
_cell.length_b   1.000
_cell.length_c   1.000
_cell.angle_alpha   90.00
_cell.angle_beta   90.00
_cell.angle_gamma   90.00
#
_symmetry.space_group_name_H-M   'P 1'
#
loop_
_entity.id
_entity.type
_entity.pdbx_description
1 polymer ?
#
loop_
_entity_poly.entity_id
_entity_poly.type
_entity_poly.pdbx_seq_one_letter_code
_entity_poly.pdbx_strand_id
1 'polypeptide(L)'
;MEAAERKSASERLSTATFVVAIGIYVGEGFDLLRLETLFLAMPIAWKGALAQYAGRIHREVDGKTLVTIHDYVDTYIPMLQRMFAKREKSYKAIGYKVASDAVTGKEK
;
A
#
# COMPACT_ATOMS: atom_id res chain seq x y z
N MET A 1 -21.54 5.11 2.89
CA MET A 1 -21.17 5.14 4.31
C MET A 1 -21.67 6.45 4.88
N GLU A 2 -22.66 6.35 5.75
CA GLU A 2 -23.22 7.51 6.43
C GLU A 2 -22.19 8.10 7.41
N ALA A 3 -22.36 9.38 7.77
CA ALA A 3 -21.42 10.04 8.69
C ALA A 3 -21.30 9.32 10.04
N ALA A 4 -22.40 8.73 10.52
CA ALA A 4 -22.44 7.94 11.75
C ALA A 4 -21.59 6.67 11.67
N GLU A 5 -21.68 5.92 10.56
CA GLU A 5 -20.88 4.71 10.32
C GLU A 5 -19.38 5.03 10.25
N ARG A 6 -19.01 6.14 9.59
CA ARG A 6 -17.62 6.63 9.54
C ARG A 6 -17.07 6.94 10.92
N LYS A 7 -17.87 7.64 11.74
CA LYS A 7 -17.48 7.99 13.11
C LYS A 7 -17.26 6.74 13.96
N SER A 8 -18.20 5.80 13.93
CA SER A 8 -18.08 4.52 14.66
C SER A 8 -16.90 3.67 14.17
N ALA A 9 -16.61 3.65 12.86
CA ALA A 9 -15.42 3.00 12.34
C ALA A 9 -14.14 3.68 12.84
N SER A 10 -14.11 5.01 12.88
CA SER A 10 -12.96 5.77 13.34
C SER A 10 -12.65 5.57 14.82
N GLU A 11 -13.68 5.42 15.66
CA GLU A 11 -13.52 5.14 17.09
C GLU A 11 -12.85 3.77 17.35
N ARG A 12 -13.11 2.79 16.48
CA ARG A 12 -12.55 1.44 16.56
C ARG A 12 -11.16 1.31 15.92
N LEU A 13 -10.65 2.33 15.23
CA LEU A 13 -9.33 2.28 14.58
C LEU A 13 -8.20 2.01 15.57
N SER A 14 -8.31 2.54 16.79
CA SER A 14 -7.26 2.41 17.82
C SER A 14 -6.98 0.96 18.22
N THR A 15 -7.98 0.08 18.11
CA THR A 15 -7.90 -1.35 18.46
C THR A 15 -7.97 -2.28 17.24
N ALA A 16 -8.09 -1.73 16.04
CA ALA A 16 -8.19 -2.51 14.81
C ALA A 16 -6.85 -3.15 14.44
N THR A 17 -6.87 -4.46 14.17
CA THR A 17 -5.72 -5.19 13.60
C THR A 17 -5.63 -5.02 12.09
N PHE A 18 -6.78 -4.93 11.42
CA PHE A 18 -6.87 -4.78 9.97
C PHE A 18 -7.84 -3.66 9.61
N VAL A 19 -7.52 -2.92 8.57
CA VAL A 19 -8.37 -1.87 8.01
C VAL A 19 -8.56 -2.13 6.53
N VAL A 20 -9.82 -2.19 6.10
CA VAL A 20 -10.18 -2.25 4.67
C VAL A 20 -10.77 -0.89 4.31
N ALA A 21 -10.15 -0.24 3.32
CA ALA A 21 -10.53 1.09 2.92
C ALA A 21 -10.36 1.29 1.41
N ILE A 22 -11.13 2.24 0.86
CA ILE A 22 -10.96 2.73 -0.50
C ILE A 22 -9.84 3.78 -0.55
N GLY A 23 -9.22 3.94 -1.71
CA GLY A 23 -8.09 4.85 -1.89
C GLY A 23 -8.32 6.29 -1.43
N ILE A 24 -9.51 6.84 -1.68
CA ILE A 24 -9.88 8.21 -1.27
C ILE A 24 -9.78 8.39 0.25
N TYR A 25 -10.19 7.38 1.01
CA TYR A 25 -10.14 7.43 2.48
C TYR A 25 -8.72 7.32 3.02
N VAL A 26 -7.88 6.49 2.40
CA VAL A 26 -6.47 6.32 2.82
C VAL A 26 -5.61 7.52 2.40
N GLY A 27 -5.99 8.20 1.31
CA GLY A 27 -5.28 9.35 0.75
C GLY A 27 -5.25 10.55 1.70
N GLU A 28 -6.37 10.86 2.36
CA GLU A 28 -6.54 12.06 3.21
C GLU A 28 -7.03 11.72 4.62
N GLY A 29 -6.45 12.35 5.65
CA GLY A 29 -6.95 12.27 7.03
C GLY A 29 -6.79 10.93 7.77
N PHE A 30 -6.38 9.85 7.10
CA PHE A 30 -6.16 8.55 7.74
C PHE A 30 -4.83 8.49 8.50
N ASP A 31 -4.90 8.16 9.80
CA ASP A 31 -3.72 7.97 10.65
C ASP A 31 -3.83 6.71 11.51
N LEU A 32 -2.94 5.75 11.25
CA LEU A 32 -2.77 4.57 12.08
C LEU A 32 -1.29 4.15 12.04
N LEU A 33 -0.48 4.80 12.87
CA LEU A 33 1.00 4.68 12.89
C LEU A 33 1.52 3.24 12.93
N ARG A 34 0.80 2.35 13.61
CA ARG A 34 1.15 0.93 13.80
C ARG A 34 1.08 0.08 12.52
N LEU A 35 0.52 0.60 11.43
CA LEU A 35 0.41 -0.18 10.18
C LEU A 35 1.76 -0.34 9.52
N GLU A 36 2.17 -1.58 9.29
CA GLU A 36 3.42 -1.94 8.63
C GLU A 36 3.22 -2.66 7.28
N THR A 37 2.00 -3.10 6.99
CA THR A 37 1.69 -3.89 5.79
C THR A 37 0.53 -3.29 5.01
N LEU A 38 0.72 -3.11 3.70
CA LEU A 38 -0.32 -2.69 2.75
C LEU A 38 -0.62 -3.82 1.77
N PHE A 39 -1.90 -4.19 1.68
CA PHE A 39 -2.41 -5.06 0.63
C PHE A 39 -3.02 -4.21 -0.48
N LEU A 40 -2.34 -4.11 -1.62
CA LEU A 40 -2.80 -3.35 -2.77
C LEU A 40 -3.67 -4.24 -3.68
N ALA A 41 -4.97 -4.25 -3.40
CA ALA A 41 -5.97 -5.00 -4.17
C ALA A 41 -6.69 -4.17 -5.24
N MET A 42 -6.23 -2.94 -5.50
CA MET A 42 -6.88 -2.01 -6.45
C MET A 42 -5.98 -1.78 -7.67
N PRO A 43 -6.57 -1.65 -8.88
CA PRO A 43 -5.82 -1.33 -10.09
C PRO A 43 -5.48 0.17 -10.07
N ILE A 44 -4.44 0.56 -9.34
CA ILE A 44 -3.85 1.90 -9.39
C ILE A 44 -2.49 1.86 -10.10
N ALA A 45 -2.07 2.98 -10.67
CA ALA A 45 -0.74 3.11 -11.28
C ALA A 45 -0.15 4.51 -11.12
N TRP A 46 -0.86 5.42 -10.45
CA TRP A 46 -0.41 6.79 -10.28
C TRP A 46 0.60 6.87 -9.13
N LYS A 47 1.77 7.44 -9.42
CA LYS A 47 2.89 7.57 -8.47
C LYS A 47 2.47 8.32 -7.20
N GLY A 48 1.62 9.34 -7.32
CA GLY A 48 1.16 10.14 -6.17
C GLY A 48 0.40 9.30 -5.14
N ALA A 49 -0.61 8.55 -5.58
CA ALA A 49 -1.38 7.68 -4.70
C ALA A 49 -0.51 6.60 -4.04
N LEU A 50 0.40 5.97 -4.80
CA LEU A 50 1.31 4.96 -4.24
C LEU A 50 2.24 5.54 -3.18
N ALA A 51 2.81 6.72 -3.43
CA ALA A 51 3.66 7.40 -2.45
C ALA A 51 2.86 7.79 -1.20
N GLN A 52 1.62 8.25 -1.36
CA GLN A 52 0.74 8.54 -0.22
C GLN A 52 0.46 7.28 0.60
N TYR A 53 0.10 6.16 -0.03
CA TYR A 53 -0.24 4.92 0.68
C TYR A 53 0.99 4.31 1.37
N ALA A 54 2.13 4.25 0.67
CA ALA A 54 3.40 3.83 1.26
C ALA A 54 3.80 4.76 2.42
N GLY A 55 3.60 6.07 2.27
CA GLY A 55 3.84 7.06 3.32
C GLY A 55 3.02 6.82 4.60
N ARG A 56 1.80 6.27 4.51
CA ARG A 56 0.98 5.93 5.68
C ARG A 56 1.60 4.79 6.50
N ILE A 57 2.12 3.77 5.83
CA ILE A 57 2.76 2.63 6.49
C ILE A 57 4.24 2.86 6.83
N HIS A 58 4.88 3.91 6.30
CA HIS A 58 6.26 4.30 6.62
C HIS A 58 6.42 5.09 7.92
N ARG A 59 5.32 5.50 8.56
CA ARG A 59 5.38 6.30 9.78
C ARG A 59 6.10 5.52 10.88
N GLU A 60 7.06 6.19 11.52
CA GLU A 60 7.89 5.61 12.57
C GLU A 60 7.09 5.39 13.85
N VAL A 61 7.29 4.23 14.45
CA VAL A 61 6.77 3.85 15.77
C VAL A 61 7.69 2.77 16.34
N ASP A 62 7.85 2.76 17.65
CA ASP A 62 8.70 1.77 18.33
C ASP A 62 8.29 0.33 17.97
N GLY A 63 9.28 -0.49 17.66
CA GLY A 63 9.10 -1.90 17.31
C GLY A 63 8.83 -2.19 15.83
N LYS A 64 8.60 -1.17 14.99
CA LYS A 64 8.46 -1.35 13.54
C LYS A 64 9.82 -1.54 12.88
N THR A 65 10.05 -2.73 12.31
CA THR A 65 11.34 -3.10 11.71
C THR A 65 11.30 -3.26 10.20
N LEU A 66 10.12 -3.57 9.65
CA LEU A 66 9.93 -3.84 8.23
C LEU A 66 8.59 -3.29 7.77
N VAL A 67 8.57 -2.70 6.57
CA VAL A 67 7.34 -2.33 5.88
C VAL A 67 7.17 -3.19 4.63
N THR A 68 5.98 -3.74 4.45
CA THR A 68 5.68 -4.65 3.34
C THR A 68 4.51 -4.16 2.49
N ILE A 69 4.63 -4.25 1.17
CA ILE A 69 3.51 -4.08 0.24
C ILE A 69 3.27 -5.40 -0.49
N HIS A 70 2.07 -5.95 -0.34
CA HIS A 70 1.58 -7.05 -1.17
C HIS A 70 0.79 -6.48 -2.34
N ASP A 71 1.36 -6.54 -3.55
CA ASP A 71 0.74 -6.05 -4.79
C ASP A 71 0.15 -7.23 -5.58
N TYR A 72 -1.19 -7.24 -5.74
CA TYR A 72 -1.86 -8.27 -6.52
C TYR A 72 -1.85 -7.90 -8.00
N VAL A 73 -1.21 -8.74 -8.81
CA VAL A 73 -0.98 -8.50 -10.23
C VAL A 73 -1.73 -9.52 -11.07
N ASP A 74 -2.53 -9.03 -12.01
CA ASP A 74 -3.12 -9.84 -13.08
C ASP A 74 -2.36 -9.55 -14.38
N THR A 75 -1.64 -10.56 -14.87
CA THR A 75 -0.84 -10.49 -16.10
C THR A 75 -1.62 -10.90 -17.35
N TYR A 76 -2.81 -11.48 -17.20
CA TYR A 76 -3.63 -11.91 -18.35
C TYR A 76 -4.37 -10.73 -18.99
N ILE A 77 -4.52 -9.62 -18.27
CA ILE A 77 -5.13 -8.39 -18.78
C ILE A 77 -4.04 -7.38 -19.14
N PRO A 78 -3.80 -7.07 -20.43
CA PRO A 78 -2.68 -6.21 -20.86
C PRO A 78 -2.67 -4.81 -20.25
N MET A 79 -3.83 -4.26 -19.93
CA MET A 79 -3.94 -3.00 -19.19
C MET A 79 -3.35 -3.12 -17.78
N LEU A 80 -3.73 -4.15 -17.03
CA LEU A 80 -3.29 -4.37 -15.64
C LEU A 80 -1.80 -4.68 -15.57
N GLN A 81 -1.26 -5.42 -16.53
CA GLN A 81 0.17 -5.64 -16.67
C GLN A 81 0.95 -4.32 -16.88
N ARG A 82 0.48 -3.44 -17.76
CA ARG A 82 1.08 -2.10 -17.95
C ARG A 82 0.99 -1.22 -16.71
N MET A 83 -0.08 -1.37 -15.94
CA MET A 83 -0.25 -0.66 -14.67
C MET A 83 0.76 -1.16 -13.64
N PHE A 84 0.94 -2.47 -13.50
CA PHE A 84 1.96 -3.05 -12.64
C PHE A 84 3.37 -2.56 -13.00
N ALA A 85 3.74 -2.53 -14.29
CA ALA A 85 5.04 -2.00 -14.71
C ALA A 85 5.28 -0.54 -14.30
N LYS A 86 4.22 0.28 -14.17
CA LYS A 86 4.31 1.64 -13.62
C LYS A 86 4.46 1.64 -12.09
N ARG A 87 3.77 0.72 -11.40
CA ARG A 87 3.90 0.55 -9.94
C ARG A 87 5.29 0.08 -9.55
N GLU A 88 5.84 -0.91 -10.25
CA GLU A 88 7.18 -1.46 -10.01
C GLU A 88 8.26 -0.36 -10.06
N LYS A 89 8.23 0.49 -11.10
CA LYS A 89 9.12 1.66 -11.19
C LYS A 89 8.95 2.63 -10.01
N SER A 90 7.71 2.79 -9.53
CA SER A 90 7.40 3.66 -8.39
C SER A 90 7.91 3.07 -7.07
N TYR A 91 7.75 1.76 -6.84
CA TYR A 91 8.29 1.07 -5.67
C TYR A 91 9.82 1.20 -5.61
N LYS A 92 10.51 0.96 -6.73
CA LYS A 92 11.96 1.13 -6.85
C LYS A 92 12.39 2.57 -6.53
N ALA A 93 11.64 3.56 -7.02
CA ALA A 93 11.91 4.97 -6.74
C ALA A 93 11.66 5.38 -5.27
N ILE A 94 10.77 4.68 -4.55
CA ILE A 94 10.53 4.88 -3.11
C ILE A 94 11.60 4.18 -2.27
N GLY A 95 12.31 3.20 -2.83
CA GLY A 95 13.35 2.44 -2.14
C GLY A 95 12.95 1.01 -1.74
N TYR A 96 11.78 0.55 -2.17
CA TYR A 96 11.37 -0.84 -1.98
C TYR A 96 12.19 -1.78 -2.87
N LYS A 97 12.49 -2.97 -2.31
CA LYS A 97 13.02 -4.11 -3.06
C LYS A 97 11.86 -5.02 -3.43
N VAL A 98 11.69 -5.30 -4.72
CA VAL A 98 10.61 -6.18 -5.19
C VAL A 98 11.10 -7.62 -5.08
N ALA A 99 10.36 -8.48 -4.39
CA ALA A 99 10.77 -9.87 -4.16
C ALA A 99 11.00 -10.67 -5.47
N SER A 100 10.35 -10.28 -6.58
CA SER A 100 10.60 -10.88 -7.89
C SER A 100 12.04 -10.64 -8.38
N ASP A 101 12.65 -9.51 -8.02
CA ASP A 101 14.04 -9.21 -8.36
C ASP A 101 15.01 -10.15 -7.60
N ALA A 102 14.60 -10.72 -6.46
CA ALA A 102 15.40 -11.67 -5.68
C ALA A 102 15.35 -13.10 -6.24
N VAL A 103 14.29 -13.45 -7.00
CA VAL A 103 14.17 -14.76 -7.67
C VAL A 103 14.91 -14.74 -9.02
N THR A 104 14.98 -13.58 -9.68
CA THR A 104 15.82 -13.40 -10.87
C THR A 104 17.20 -12.88 -10.48
N GLY A 105 18.01 -13.73 -9.85
CA GLY A 105 19.44 -13.51 -9.74
C GLY A 105 20.08 -13.47 -11.12
N LYS A 106 20.03 -12.32 -11.80
CA LYS A 106 21.07 -11.97 -12.77
C LYS A 106 22.27 -11.54 -11.95
N GLU A 107 23.11 -12.51 -11.61
CA GLU A 107 24.51 -12.27 -11.34
C GLU A 107 25.06 -11.44 -12.50
N LYS A 108 25.66 -10.30 -12.17
CA LYS A 108 26.51 -9.54 -13.09
C LYS A 108 27.91 -10.14 -13.03
#